data_AF-A0A2E7BB14-F1
#
_entry.id   AF-A0A2E7BB14-F1
#
_cell.length_a   1.000
_cell.length_b   1.000
_cell.length_c   1.000
_cell.angle_alpha   90.00
_cell.angle_beta   90.00
_cell.angle_gamma   90.00
#
_symmetry.space_group_name_H-M   'P 1'
#
loop_
_entity.id
_entity.type
_entity.pdbx_description
1 polymer ?
#
loop_
_entity_poly.entity_id
_entity_poly.type
_entity_poly.pdbx_seq_one_letter_code
_entity_poly.pdbx_strand_id
1 'polypeptide(L)'
;MAVWRLICNFSAYREAIMKTYTLNSDGVLKRYDYLWRMSADRWAWEYLRRNPDFLHDAECRRADDVSERMAPCAPIRLLRSRISQTLAERWGLMMMPDPQQNGFEADVFWSRAAHPDQVEVHCSPRSEEEACGIWDRTVPFCRITHLTDQQGREFLLLRGNGCVVQVRCSGLSLLGMEKIRMKLTISDMDAYERKLKAQRDALEVWGQDYDQQTPLWTKRTQILRDGLIALDCLELGMSRRDIATVLYGKERVESEWPDDRASMRDALKYLVSKAEGLRDGGYLVELLGGRLGPYQTAA
;
A
#
# COMPACT_ATOMS: atom_id res chain seq x y z
N MET A 1 -13.76 -49.58 -3.37
CA MET A 1 -12.66 -48.60 -3.27
C MET A 1 -12.59 -47.79 -4.54
N ALA A 2 -13.38 -46.71 -4.62
CA ALA A 2 -13.40 -45.80 -5.76
C ALA A 2 -12.55 -44.57 -5.41
N VAL A 3 -11.43 -44.42 -6.11
CA VAL A 3 -10.50 -43.29 -6.00
C VAL A 3 -11.15 -42.10 -6.69
N TRP A 4 -11.65 -41.14 -5.92
CA TRP A 4 -12.09 -39.85 -6.45
C TRP A 4 -10.87 -39.03 -6.85
N ARG A 5 -10.54 -39.04 -8.15
CA ARG A 5 -9.67 -38.04 -8.76
C ARG A 5 -10.44 -36.71 -8.80
N LEU A 6 -10.21 -35.86 -7.81
CA LEU A 6 -10.49 -34.43 -7.92
C LEU A 6 -9.49 -33.84 -8.93
N ILE A 7 -9.88 -33.83 -10.20
CA ILE A 7 -9.32 -32.91 -11.18
C ILE A 7 -9.86 -31.53 -10.80
N CYS A 8 -9.20 -30.87 -9.86
CA CYS A 8 -9.41 -29.45 -9.65
C CYS A 8 -8.87 -28.73 -10.88
N ASN A 9 -9.77 -28.46 -11.84
CA ASN A 9 -9.56 -27.50 -12.92
C ASN A 9 -9.47 -26.10 -12.29
N PHE A 10 -8.30 -25.77 -11.71
CA PHE A 10 -7.98 -24.49 -11.07
C PHE A 10 -7.92 -23.30 -12.05
N SER A 11 -8.13 -23.53 -13.34
CA SER A 11 -8.14 -22.51 -14.39
C SER A 11 -9.50 -21.80 -14.56
N ALA A 12 -10.57 -22.29 -13.91
CA ALA A 12 -11.94 -21.82 -14.15
C ALA A 12 -12.53 -20.91 -13.06
N TYR A 13 -11.74 -20.47 -12.07
CA TYR A 13 -12.21 -19.53 -11.04
C TYR A 13 -11.78 -18.09 -11.37
N ARG A 14 -12.42 -17.54 -12.41
CA ARG A 14 -12.60 -16.11 -12.72
C ARG A 14 -11.59 -15.13 -12.09
N GLU A 15 -10.38 -15.06 -12.65
CA GLU A 15 -9.84 -13.74 -12.98
C GLU A 15 -10.66 -13.23 -14.16
N ALA A 16 -11.68 -12.40 -13.91
CA ALA A 16 -12.12 -11.48 -14.95
C ALA A 16 -10.88 -10.64 -15.27
N ILE A 17 -10.18 -10.97 -16.37
CA ILE A 17 -8.96 -10.28 -16.81
C ILE A 17 -9.28 -8.79 -16.80
N MET A 18 -8.83 -8.10 -15.76
CA MET A 18 -8.97 -6.67 -15.66
C MET A 18 -8.15 -6.12 -16.82
N LYS A 19 -8.82 -5.57 -17.83
CA LYS A 19 -8.13 -5.03 -19.00
C LYS A 19 -7.15 -3.95 -18.54
N THR A 20 -5.87 -4.21 -18.75
CA THR A 20 -4.80 -3.25 -18.56
C THR A 20 -4.52 -2.53 -19.87
N TYR A 21 -4.05 -1.29 -19.78
CA TYR A 21 -3.70 -0.48 -20.92
C TYR A 21 -2.63 0.53 -20.53
N THR A 22 -1.93 1.05 -21.54
CA THR A 22 -1.00 2.16 -21.36
C THR A 22 -1.77 3.48 -21.36
N LEU A 23 -1.31 4.42 -20.53
CA LEU A 23 -1.79 5.79 -20.53
C LEU A 23 -0.77 6.66 -21.23
N ASN A 24 -1.23 7.70 -21.94
CA ASN A 24 -0.32 8.78 -22.31
C ASN A 24 0.03 9.53 -21.01
N SER A 25 1.32 9.55 -20.68
CA SER A 25 1.87 10.14 -19.45
C SER A 25 3.00 11.13 -19.77
N ASP A 26 2.81 11.98 -20.78
CA ASP A 26 3.80 13.01 -21.11
C ASP A 26 3.84 14.16 -20.07
N GLY A 27 4.98 14.85 -20.00
CA GLY A 27 5.14 16.04 -19.16
C GLY A 27 4.93 15.78 -17.66
N VAL A 28 3.98 16.52 -17.06
CA VAL A 28 3.68 16.45 -15.61
C VAL A 28 3.12 15.09 -15.21
N LEU A 29 2.35 14.44 -16.09
CA LEU A 29 1.70 13.15 -15.80
C LEU A 29 2.71 12.03 -15.59
N LYS A 30 3.88 12.11 -16.25
CA LYS A 30 4.97 11.13 -16.11
C LYS A 30 5.43 10.93 -14.68
N ARG A 31 5.36 12.01 -13.87
CA ARG A 31 5.77 11.98 -12.45
C ARG A 31 4.88 11.06 -11.60
N TYR A 32 3.71 10.66 -12.10
CA TYR A 32 2.77 9.77 -11.44
C TYR A 32 2.89 8.33 -11.93
N ASP A 33 3.77 8.05 -12.89
CA ASP A 33 3.88 6.72 -13.48
C ASP A 33 4.26 5.68 -12.44
N TYR A 34 5.11 6.03 -11.47
CA TYR A 34 5.53 5.12 -10.39
C TYR A 34 4.35 4.44 -9.65
N LEU A 35 3.16 5.05 -9.61
CA LEU A 35 1.98 4.52 -8.92
C LEU A 35 1.41 3.23 -9.56
N TRP A 36 1.80 2.90 -10.79
CA TRP A 36 1.15 1.85 -11.59
C TRP A 36 1.16 0.46 -10.91
N ARG A 37 2.19 0.15 -10.12
CA ARG A 37 2.36 -1.13 -9.41
C ARG A 37 2.06 -1.06 -7.91
N MET A 38 1.49 0.05 -7.44
CA MET A 38 1.17 0.18 -6.02
C MET A 38 0.06 -0.79 -5.58
N SER A 39 0.31 -1.48 -4.48
CA SER A 39 -0.71 -2.19 -3.73
C SER A 39 -1.69 -1.20 -3.06
N ALA A 40 -2.85 -1.71 -2.66
CA ALA A 40 -3.93 -0.86 -2.14
C ALA A 40 -3.52 -0.07 -0.88
N ASP A 41 -2.65 -0.65 -0.04
CA ASP A 41 -2.12 -0.01 1.15
C ASP A 41 -1.11 1.10 0.86
N ARG A 42 -0.44 1.05 -0.29
CA ARG A 42 0.45 2.13 -0.77
C ARG A 42 -0.36 3.24 -1.44
N TRP A 43 -1.42 2.91 -2.16
CA TRP A 43 -2.42 3.91 -2.61
C TRP A 43 -3.05 4.64 -1.43
N ALA A 44 -3.42 3.92 -0.37
CA ALA A 44 -3.96 4.52 0.85
C ALA A 44 -3.02 5.56 1.45
N TRP A 45 -1.71 5.27 1.46
CA TRP A 45 -0.70 6.22 1.91
C TRP A 45 -0.61 7.46 1.02
N GLU A 46 -0.61 7.29 -0.31
CA GLU A 46 -0.55 8.44 -1.23
C GLU A 46 -1.73 9.40 -1.08
N TYR A 47 -2.92 8.87 -0.76
CA TYR A 47 -4.08 9.69 -0.42
C TYR A 47 -3.93 10.35 0.96
N LEU A 48 -3.57 9.58 1.99
CA LEU A 48 -3.41 10.10 3.35
C LEU A 48 -2.36 11.20 3.45
N ARG A 49 -1.19 11.03 2.81
CA ARG A 49 -0.08 12.00 2.90
C ARG A 49 -0.37 13.35 2.24
N ARG A 50 -1.50 13.49 1.55
CA ARG A 50 -2.03 14.75 0.97
C ARG A 50 -3.12 15.38 1.83
N ASN A 51 -3.53 14.73 2.91
CA ASN A 51 -4.54 15.25 3.82
C ASN A 51 -3.92 16.39 4.67
N PRO A 52 -4.49 17.60 4.66
CA PRO A 52 -3.93 18.74 5.39
C PRO A 52 -3.94 18.54 6.91
N ASP A 53 -4.96 17.89 7.47
CA ASP A 53 -5.04 17.59 8.91
C ASP A 53 -3.99 16.54 9.30
N PHE A 54 -3.76 15.54 8.44
CA PHE A 54 -2.68 14.58 8.62
C PHE A 54 -1.31 15.25 8.57
N LEU A 55 -1.09 16.16 7.61
CA LEU A 55 0.16 16.91 7.50
C LEU A 55 0.42 17.72 8.76
N HIS A 56 -0.61 18.38 9.30
CA HIS A 56 -0.52 19.11 10.56
C HIS A 56 -0.18 18.19 11.75
N ASP A 57 -0.84 17.04 11.88
CA ASP A 57 -0.51 16.05 12.91
C ASP A 57 0.94 15.52 12.74
N ALA A 58 1.42 15.37 11.49
CA ALA A 58 2.76 14.90 11.17
C ALA A 58 3.87 15.94 11.47
N GLU A 59 3.55 17.24 11.57
CA GLU A 59 4.50 18.28 12.03
C GLU A 59 4.98 18.03 13.46
N CYS A 60 4.18 17.31 14.27
CA CYS A 60 4.55 16.95 15.64
C CYS A 60 5.62 15.85 15.70
N ARG A 61 5.92 15.17 14.59
CA ARG A 61 6.93 14.10 14.51
C ARG A 61 8.32 14.66 14.79
N ARG A 62 9.06 14.00 15.69
CA ARG A 62 10.46 14.30 15.95
C ARG A 62 11.36 13.12 15.56
N ALA A 63 12.60 13.43 15.20
CA ALA A 63 13.58 12.43 14.79
C ALA A 63 13.91 11.44 15.93
N ASP A 64 13.78 11.87 17.19
CA ASP A 64 14.06 11.08 18.39
C ASP A 64 12.86 10.26 18.90
N ASP A 65 11.67 10.41 18.29
CA ASP A 65 10.47 9.62 18.64
C ASP A 65 10.61 8.14 18.26
N VAL A 66 11.48 7.85 17.28
CA VAL A 66 11.72 6.51 16.75
C VAL A 66 13.20 6.16 16.92
N SER A 67 13.46 5.03 17.56
CA SER A 67 14.79 4.43 17.55
C SER A 67 15.01 3.69 16.24
N GLU A 68 16.09 4.01 15.54
CA GLU A 68 16.55 3.28 14.37
C GLU A 68 17.91 2.61 14.64
N ARG A 69 18.05 1.35 14.21
CA ARG A 69 19.33 0.60 14.21
C ARG A 69 19.42 -0.31 13.00
N MET A 70 20.62 -0.74 12.63
CA MET A 70 20.80 -1.84 11.69
C MET A 70 20.92 -3.16 12.43
N ALA A 71 20.32 -4.22 11.89
CA ALA A 71 20.51 -5.57 12.40
C ALA A 71 21.96 -6.04 12.17
N PRO A 72 22.55 -6.80 13.10
CA PRO A 72 23.92 -7.29 12.97
C PRO A 72 24.07 -8.43 11.95
N CYS A 73 22.98 -9.12 11.61
CA CYS A 73 23.01 -10.33 10.78
C CYS A 73 22.74 -10.07 9.28
N ALA A 74 22.15 -8.92 8.93
CA ALA A 74 21.68 -8.61 7.59
C ALA A 74 21.39 -7.10 7.46
N PRO A 75 21.32 -6.53 6.25
CA PRO A 75 20.99 -5.12 6.02
C PRO A 75 19.50 -4.82 6.27
N ILE A 76 19.04 -5.03 7.50
CA ILE A 76 17.67 -4.81 7.95
C ILE A 76 17.64 -3.59 8.86
N ARG A 77 16.83 -2.58 8.51
CA ARG A 77 16.56 -1.42 9.38
C ARG A 77 15.59 -1.84 10.47
N LEU A 78 15.95 -1.66 11.73
CA LEU A 78 15.14 -1.95 12.91
C LEU A 78 14.57 -0.65 13.46
N LEU A 79 13.24 -0.54 13.49
CA LEU A 79 12.50 0.59 14.03
C LEU A 79 11.78 0.20 15.31
N ARG A 80 11.84 1.08 16.31
CA ARG A 80 11.06 0.95 17.53
C ARG A 80 10.62 2.33 18.02
N SER A 81 9.33 2.50 18.26
CA SER A 81 8.84 3.75 18.87
C SER A 81 9.37 3.91 20.29
N ARG A 82 9.86 5.10 20.62
CA ARG A 82 10.30 5.50 21.97
C ARG A 82 9.18 6.15 22.77
N ILE A 83 8.16 6.66 22.09
CA ILE A 83 7.00 7.33 22.66
C ILE A 83 5.69 6.65 22.22
N SER A 84 4.57 7.07 22.80
CA SER A 84 3.24 6.69 22.31
C SER A 84 2.96 7.33 20.95
N GLN A 85 2.30 6.60 20.06
CA GLN A 85 2.04 6.99 18.67
C GLN A 85 0.56 7.36 18.47
N THR A 86 -0.08 7.99 19.45
CA THR A 86 -1.52 8.29 19.46
C THR A 86 -1.99 9.06 18.23
N LEU A 87 -1.20 10.00 17.73
CA LEU A 87 -1.54 10.72 16.49
C LEU A 87 -1.54 9.79 15.28
N ALA A 88 -0.53 8.94 15.14
CA ALA A 88 -0.48 7.96 14.05
C ALA A 88 -1.66 6.98 14.11
N GLU A 89 -2.03 6.53 15.32
CA GLU A 89 -3.14 5.61 15.56
C GLU A 89 -4.48 6.14 15.05
N ARG A 90 -4.73 7.46 15.18
CA ARG A 90 -5.95 8.11 14.64
C ARG A 90 -6.11 7.92 13.13
N TRP A 91 -4.98 7.86 12.42
CA TRP A 91 -4.94 7.67 10.97
C TRP A 91 -4.86 6.20 10.56
N GLY A 92 -4.93 5.27 11.52
CA GLY A 92 -4.81 3.83 11.30
C GLY A 92 -3.37 3.32 11.21
N LEU A 93 -2.38 4.16 11.51
CA LEU A 93 -0.95 3.87 11.42
C LEU A 93 -0.40 3.40 12.77
N MET A 94 0.66 2.58 12.77
CA MET A 94 1.34 2.14 13.99
C MET A 94 2.41 3.13 14.47
N MET A 95 2.93 3.95 13.55
CA MET A 95 3.94 4.97 13.81
C MET A 95 3.79 6.08 12.78
N MET A 96 4.17 7.31 13.13
CA MET A 96 4.09 8.45 12.21
C MET A 96 5.20 8.35 11.13
N PRO A 97 4.85 8.10 9.84
CA PRO A 97 5.81 8.07 8.75
C PRO A 97 6.21 9.49 8.35
N ASP A 98 7.27 9.61 7.55
CA ASP A 98 7.62 10.88 6.93
C ASP A 98 6.67 11.18 5.75
N PRO A 99 5.82 12.23 5.82
CA PRO A 99 4.82 12.53 4.78
C PRO A 99 5.44 12.93 3.43
N GLN A 100 6.73 13.31 3.41
CA GLN A 100 7.43 13.66 2.18
C GLN A 100 7.81 12.43 1.35
N GLN A 101 7.81 11.24 1.97
CA GLN A 101 8.16 10.00 1.29
C GLN A 101 6.94 9.39 0.59
N ASN A 102 7.17 8.89 -0.62
CA ASN A 102 6.12 8.25 -1.42
C ASN A 102 5.79 6.84 -0.90
N GLY A 103 4.81 6.18 -1.52
CA GLY A 103 4.35 4.84 -1.15
C GLY A 103 5.41 3.73 -1.23
N PHE A 104 6.54 3.94 -1.92
CA PHE A 104 7.64 2.97 -1.94
C PHE A 104 8.66 3.22 -0.84
N GLU A 105 8.96 4.48 -0.54
CA GLU A 105 10.00 4.84 0.42
C GLU A 105 9.47 4.87 1.86
N ALA A 106 8.27 5.39 2.08
CA ALA A 106 7.76 5.67 3.41
C ALA A 106 7.65 4.42 4.30
N ASP A 107 8.09 4.51 5.55
CA ASP A 107 7.96 3.49 6.60
C ASP A 107 6.51 3.43 7.14
N VAL A 108 5.57 3.09 6.25
CA VAL A 108 4.13 3.05 6.54
C VAL A 108 3.73 1.65 7.01
N PHE A 109 3.40 1.56 8.29
CA PHE A 109 2.86 0.37 8.94
C PHE A 109 1.41 0.59 9.33
N TRP A 110 0.48 -0.11 8.68
CA TRP A 110 -0.95 -0.04 8.95
C TRP A 110 -1.35 -0.98 10.08
N SER A 111 -2.10 -0.48 11.06
CA SER A 111 -2.68 -1.31 12.11
C SER A 111 -3.58 -2.40 11.53
N ARG A 112 -3.74 -3.51 12.27
CA ARG A 112 -4.65 -4.59 11.85
C ARG A 112 -6.12 -4.13 11.75
N ALA A 113 -6.51 -3.14 12.54
CA ALA A 113 -7.85 -2.58 12.49
C ALA A 113 -8.10 -1.82 11.18
N ALA A 114 -7.09 -1.08 10.71
CA ALA A 114 -7.14 -0.35 9.44
C ALA A 114 -7.00 -1.29 8.23
N HIS A 115 -6.06 -2.23 8.29
CA HIS A 115 -5.74 -3.15 7.18
C HIS A 115 -5.78 -4.61 7.68
N PRO A 116 -6.95 -5.28 7.66
CA PRO A 116 -7.12 -6.61 8.24
C PRO A 116 -6.52 -7.74 7.39
N ASP A 117 -6.44 -7.56 6.06
CA ASP A 117 -6.04 -8.59 5.10
C ASP A 117 -4.51 -8.59 4.83
N GLN A 118 -3.71 -8.39 5.87
CA GLN A 118 -2.24 -8.39 5.81
C GLN A 118 -1.67 -9.79 5.59
N VAL A 119 -0.48 -9.87 4.99
CA VAL A 119 0.31 -11.10 4.94
C VAL A 119 0.78 -11.46 6.35
N GLU A 120 0.61 -12.73 6.72
CA GLU A 120 1.00 -13.22 8.03
C GLU A 120 2.00 -14.38 7.91
N VAL A 121 3.05 -14.31 8.73
CA VAL A 121 3.99 -15.41 8.90
C VAL A 121 4.05 -15.85 10.36
N HIS A 122 4.22 -17.15 10.55
CA HIS A 122 4.52 -17.74 11.83
C HIS A 122 6.00 -18.14 11.89
N CYS A 123 6.68 -17.68 12.92
CA CYS A 123 8.10 -17.92 13.18
C CYS A 123 8.21 -19.06 14.19
N SER A 124 8.75 -20.19 13.73
CA SER A 124 9.02 -21.38 14.55
C SER A 124 10.53 -21.64 14.65
N PRO A 125 11.01 -22.42 15.62
CA PRO A 125 12.41 -22.85 15.65
C PRO A 125 12.82 -23.53 14.34
N ARG A 126 14.09 -23.40 13.97
CA ARG A 126 14.71 -23.99 12.78
C ARG A 126 15.98 -24.74 13.19
N SER A 127 16.16 -25.96 12.70
CA SER A 127 17.44 -26.67 12.85
C SER A 127 18.53 -26.05 11.94
N GLU A 128 19.81 -26.32 12.21
CA GLU A 128 20.89 -25.67 11.44
C GLU A 128 20.87 -26.00 9.94
N GLU A 129 20.48 -27.23 9.61
CA GLU A 129 20.46 -27.78 8.25
C GLU A 129 19.20 -27.40 7.45
N GLU A 130 18.18 -26.88 8.13
CA GLU A 130 16.87 -26.68 7.55
C GLU A 130 16.75 -25.29 6.91
N ALA A 131 16.73 -25.15 5.59
CA ALA A 131 16.63 -23.83 4.93
C ALA A 131 15.33 -23.06 5.28
N CYS A 132 15.34 -21.73 5.14
CA CYS A 132 14.13 -20.91 5.29
C CYS A 132 13.84 -20.18 3.97
N GLY A 133 13.05 -20.80 3.10
CA GLY A 133 12.81 -20.28 1.75
C GLY A 133 12.25 -18.85 1.68
N ILE A 134 11.47 -18.42 2.69
CA ILE A 134 11.00 -17.02 2.76
C ILE A 134 12.19 -16.09 3.03
N TRP A 135 13.00 -16.40 4.04
CA TRP A 135 14.19 -15.63 4.39
C TRP A 135 15.19 -15.57 3.23
N ASP A 136 15.53 -16.74 2.69
CA ASP A 136 16.54 -16.90 1.64
C ASP A 136 16.16 -16.17 0.34
N ARG A 137 14.86 -16.01 0.06
CA ARG A 137 14.35 -15.23 -1.07
C ARG A 137 14.10 -13.76 -0.77
N THR A 138 14.01 -13.37 0.49
CA THR A 138 13.65 -11.99 0.85
C THR A 138 14.89 -11.17 1.12
N VAL A 139 15.81 -11.65 1.96
CA VAL A 139 16.98 -10.88 2.39
C VAL A 139 17.90 -10.44 1.24
N PRO A 140 18.18 -11.27 0.22
CA PRO A 140 19.07 -10.84 -0.87
C PRO A 140 18.42 -9.85 -1.84
N PHE A 141 17.08 -9.81 -1.92
CA PHE A 141 16.37 -9.13 -3.01
C PHE A 141 15.50 -7.97 -2.54
N CYS A 142 15.17 -7.89 -1.25
CA CYS A 142 14.31 -6.85 -0.69
C CYS A 142 15.09 -5.95 0.25
N ARG A 143 14.80 -4.64 0.20
CA ARG A 143 15.11 -3.74 1.33
C ARG A 143 14.08 -4.01 2.43
N ILE A 144 14.56 -4.31 3.63
CA ILE A 144 13.72 -4.75 4.74
C ILE A 144 13.75 -3.72 5.87
N THR A 145 12.57 -3.34 6.33
CA THR A 145 12.39 -2.59 7.57
C THR A 145 11.58 -3.41 8.55
N HIS A 146 12.10 -3.61 9.74
CA HIS A 146 11.42 -4.26 10.85
C HIS A 146 10.87 -3.21 11.80
N LEU A 147 9.66 -3.42 12.30
CA LEU A 147 9.05 -2.62 13.35
C LEU A 147 8.69 -3.52 14.52
N THR A 148 9.15 -3.14 15.72
CA THR A 148 8.57 -3.61 16.99
C THR A 148 7.71 -2.52 17.59
N ASP A 149 6.43 -2.82 17.79
CA ASP A 149 5.54 -1.88 18.46
C ASP A 149 5.64 -1.95 19.99
N GLN A 150 4.86 -1.12 20.69
CA GLN A 150 4.88 -1.06 22.15
C GLN A 150 4.39 -2.36 22.83
N GLN A 151 3.60 -3.17 22.13
CA GLN A 151 3.10 -4.46 22.62
C GLN A 151 4.07 -5.60 22.32
N GLY A 152 5.22 -5.32 21.70
CA GLY A 152 6.19 -6.33 21.29
C GLY A 152 5.78 -7.11 20.05
N ARG A 153 4.76 -6.64 19.31
CA ARG A 153 4.37 -7.26 18.04
C ARG A 153 5.37 -6.83 16.96
N GLU A 154 5.70 -7.77 16.09
CA GLU A 154 6.74 -7.60 15.09
C GLU A 154 6.17 -7.60 13.69
N PHE A 155 6.67 -6.66 12.88
CA PHE A 155 6.25 -6.47 11.50
C PHE A 155 7.48 -6.29 10.61
N LEU A 156 7.38 -6.73 9.37
CA LEU A 156 8.35 -6.48 8.31
C LEU A 156 7.68 -5.67 7.20
N LEU A 157 8.41 -4.71 6.66
CA LEU A 157 8.07 -3.97 5.46
C LEU A 157 9.12 -4.32 4.40
N LEU A 158 8.69 -5.13 3.43
CA LEU A 158 9.53 -5.66 2.36
C LEU A 158 9.36 -4.77 1.13
N ARG A 159 10.47 -4.27 0.58
CA ARG A 159 10.47 -3.43 -0.62
C ARG A 159 11.33 -4.06 -1.69
N GLY A 160 10.73 -4.35 -2.84
CA GLY A 160 11.38 -5.01 -3.96
C GLY A 160 10.48 -5.00 -5.18
N ASN A 161 11.08 -4.97 -6.37
CA ASN A 161 10.37 -5.01 -7.66
C ASN A 161 9.27 -3.95 -7.86
N GLY A 162 9.41 -2.77 -7.28
CA GLY A 162 8.36 -1.73 -7.30
C GLY A 162 7.09 -2.13 -6.55
N CYS A 163 7.21 -3.04 -5.58
CA CYS A 163 6.16 -3.45 -4.66
C CYS A 163 6.61 -3.21 -3.21
N VAL A 164 5.65 -2.96 -2.33
CA VAL A 164 5.87 -2.93 -0.88
C VAL A 164 4.88 -3.85 -0.21
N VAL A 165 5.38 -4.73 0.65
CA VAL A 165 4.56 -5.71 1.36
C VAL A 165 4.77 -5.56 2.86
N GLN A 166 3.68 -5.30 3.59
CA GLN A 166 3.67 -5.41 5.04
C GLN A 166 3.37 -6.85 5.47
N VAL A 167 4.27 -7.43 6.25
CA VAL A 167 4.16 -8.77 6.79
C VAL A 167 4.09 -8.70 8.31
N ARG A 168 3.05 -9.32 8.88
CA ARG A 168 2.92 -9.50 10.33
C ARG A 168 3.59 -10.78 10.77
N CYS A 169 4.45 -10.70 11.77
CA CYS A 169 5.17 -11.83 12.32
C CYS A 169 4.56 -12.26 13.65
N SER A 170 4.37 -13.58 13.81
CA SER A 170 3.86 -14.21 15.03
C SER A 170 4.74 -15.39 15.44
N GLY A 171 4.57 -15.91 16.66
CA GLY A 171 5.40 -16.99 17.18
C GLY A 171 6.65 -16.46 17.86
N LEU A 172 7.80 -17.06 17.58
CA LEU A 172 9.09 -16.62 18.12
C LEU A 172 9.49 -15.24 17.60
N SER A 173 10.23 -14.51 18.44
CA SER A 173 10.67 -13.17 18.07
C SER A 173 11.77 -13.20 17.00
N LEU A 174 11.69 -12.27 16.03
CA LEU A 174 12.73 -12.10 15.00
C LEU A 174 14.03 -11.53 15.58
N LEU A 175 13.95 -10.85 16.73
CA LEU A 175 15.09 -10.28 17.43
C LEU A 175 15.72 -11.25 18.45
N GLY A 176 15.18 -12.47 18.55
CA GLY A 176 15.72 -13.52 19.42
C GLY A 176 17.04 -14.09 18.91
N MET A 177 17.73 -14.83 19.79
CA MET A 177 18.98 -15.52 19.44
C MET A 177 18.75 -16.83 18.67
N GLU A 178 17.52 -17.35 18.66
CA GLU A 178 17.18 -18.62 18.03
C GLU A 178 17.14 -18.49 16.50
N LYS A 179 17.65 -19.50 15.80
CA LYS A 179 17.43 -19.62 14.35
C LYS A 179 15.95 -19.95 14.12
N ILE A 180 15.27 -19.10 13.37
CA ILE A 180 13.84 -19.25 13.09
C ILE A 180 13.59 -19.62 11.63
N ARG A 181 12.43 -20.24 11.39
CA ARG A 181 11.84 -20.48 10.09
C ARG A 181 10.49 -19.77 10.02
N MET A 182 10.29 -19.01 8.95
CA MET A 182 9.01 -18.37 8.64
C MET A 182 8.14 -19.29 7.79
N LYS A 183 6.86 -19.40 8.14
CA LYS A 183 5.83 -20.10 7.36
C LYS A 183 4.65 -19.16 7.13
N LEU A 184 4.17 -19.06 5.89
CA LEU A 184 2.94 -18.34 5.58
C LEU A 184 1.77 -18.98 6.32
N THR A 185 0.94 -18.15 6.95
CA THR A 185 -0.24 -18.61 7.69
C THR A 185 -1.48 -17.87 7.26
N ILE A 186 -2.60 -18.60 7.17
CA ILE A 186 -3.93 -18.02 6.99
C ILE A 186 -4.71 -18.39 8.25
N SER A 187 -4.96 -17.39 9.10
CA SER A 187 -5.54 -17.58 10.43
C SER A 187 -7.08 -17.61 10.44
N ASP A 188 -7.72 -17.15 9.37
CA ASP A 188 -9.15 -16.87 9.30
C ASP A 188 -9.73 -17.41 8.00
N MET A 189 -10.72 -18.29 8.11
CA MET A 189 -11.38 -18.93 6.97
C MET A 189 -12.40 -17.99 6.29
N ASP A 190 -13.01 -17.06 7.02
CA ASP A 190 -13.97 -16.10 6.47
C ASP A 190 -13.28 -15.06 5.57
N ALA A 191 -11.97 -14.86 5.79
CA ALA A 191 -11.11 -13.99 5.00
C ALA A 191 -10.14 -14.76 4.07
N TYR A 192 -10.32 -16.08 3.92
CA TYR A 192 -9.36 -16.95 3.23
C TYR A 192 -8.98 -16.45 1.84
N GLU A 193 -9.97 -16.19 0.98
CA GLU A 193 -9.74 -15.73 -0.41
C GLU A 193 -9.01 -14.38 -0.47
N ARG A 194 -9.36 -13.44 0.42
CA ARG A 194 -8.70 -12.12 0.47
C ARG A 194 -7.26 -12.24 0.94
N LYS A 195 -6.99 -13.06 1.95
CA LYS A 195 -5.63 -13.33 2.44
C LYS A 195 -4.79 -14.11 1.44
N LEU A 196 -5.38 -15.08 0.74
CA LEU A 196 -4.71 -15.81 -0.32
C LEU A 196 -4.32 -14.86 -1.47
N LYS A 197 -5.21 -13.95 -1.85
CA LYS A 197 -4.88 -12.90 -2.82
C LYS A 197 -3.74 -12.02 -2.31
N ALA A 198 -3.79 -11.52 -1.09
CA ALA A 198 -2.72 -10.70 -0.52
C ALA A 198 -1.36 -11.43 -0.51
N GLN A 199 -1.35 -12.74 -0.24
CA GLN A 199 -0.14 -13.57 -0.33
C GLN A 199 0.35 -13.72 -1.78
N ARG A 200 -0.55 -13.95 -2.75
CA ARG A 200 -0.19 -14.01 -4.18
C ARG A 200 0.44 -12.70 -4.65
N ASP A 201 -0.22 -11.58 -4.36
CA ASP A 201 0.25 -10.23 -4.72
C ASP A 201 1.61 -9.94 -4.05
N ALA A 202 1.83 -10.42 -2.82
CA ALA A 202 3.10 -10.26 -2.12
C ALA A 202 4.28 -11.00 -2.77
N LEU A 203 4.04 -12.09 -3.53
CA LEU A 203 5.11 -12.79 -4.23
C LEU A 203 5.76 -11.94 -5.33
N GLU A 204 5.07 -10.91 -5.82
CA GLU A 204 5.60 -10.00 -6.84
C GLU A 204 6.84 -9.23 -6.37
N VAL A 205 7.02 -9.07 -5.04
CA VAL A 205 8.16 -8.38 -4.44
C VAL A 205 9.50 -9.04 -4.79
N TRP A 206 9.49 -10.34 -5.15
CA TRP A 206 10.68 -11.11 -5.52
C TRP A 206 11.02 -11.05 -7.01
N GLY A 207 10.20 -10.41 -7.85
CA GLY A 207 10.54 -10.24 -9.26
C GLY A 207 11.66 -9.20 -9.48
N GLN A 208 12.06 -8.99 -10.73
CA GLN A 208 13.13 -8.03 -11.10
C GLN A 208 12.79 -7.25 -12.38
N ASP A 209 11.51 -7.16 -12.71
CA ASP A 209 11.03 -6.68 -14.00
C ASP A 209 10.45 -5.27 -13.96
N TYR A 210 10.38 -4.63 -12.78
CA TYR A 210 9.76 -3.30 -12.62
C TYR A 210 10.31 -2.25 -13.58
N ASP A 211 11.63 -2.06 -13.63
CA ASP A 211 12.26 -1.03 -14.46
C ASP A 211 12.17 -1.33 -15.96
N GLN A 212 11.87 -2.58 -16.31
CA GLN A 212 11.77 -3.04 -17.70
C GLN A 212 10.34 -2.99 -18.23
N GLN A 213 9.36 -2.69 -17.37
CA GLN A 213 7.95 -2.67 -17.74
C GLN A 213 7.46 -1.27 -18.08
N THR A 214 6.66 -1.18 -19.14
CA THR A 214 5.86 0.02 -19.42
C THR A 214 4.71 0.08 -18.39
N PRO A 215 4.44 1.22 -17.75
CA PRO A 215 3.35 1.36 -16.79
C PRO A 215 2.01 0.89 -17.36
N LEU A 216 1.41 -0.10 -16.70
CA LEU A 216 0.13 -0.67 -17.06
C LEU A 216 -0.94 -0.25 -16.05
N TRP A 217 -2.04 0.28 -16.57
CA TRP A 217 -3.13 0.83 -15.78
C TRP A 217 -4.40 0.05 -15.98
N THR A 218 -5.17 -0.06 -14.92
CA THR A 218 -6.56 -0.51 -14.96
C THR A 218 -7.44 0.74 -14.88
N LYS A 219 -8.71 0.64 -15.27
CA LYS A 219 -9.64 1.77 -15.10
C LYS A 219 -9.73 2.26 -13.65
N ARG A 220 -9.61 1.33 -12.68
CA ARG A 220 -9.57 1.65 -11.25
C ARG A 220 -8.30 2.44 -10.89
N THR A 221 -7.12 1.94 -11.25
CA THR A 221 -5.85 2.59 -10.89
C THR A 221 -5.63 3.90 -11.65
N GLN A 222 -6.15 4.03 -12.88
CA GLN A 222 -6.22 5.32 -13.55
C GLN A 222 -7.04 6.33 -12.74
N ILE A 223 -8.25 5.98 -12.30
CA ILE A 223 -9.09 6.90 -11.51
C ILE A 223 -8.37 7.32 -10.23
N LEU A 224 -7.66 6.39 -9.58
CA LEU A 224 -6.87 6.71 -8.39
C LEU A 224 -5.72 7.67 -8.70
N ARG A 225 -4.98 7.45 -9.80
CA ARG A 225 -3.90 8.33 -10.27
C ARG A 225 -4.43 9.73 -10.57
N ASP A 226 -5.47 9.81 -11.40
CA ASP A 226 -6.07 11.07 -11.84
C ASP A 226 -6.66 11.83 -10.64
N GLY A 227 -7.14 11.11 -9.62
CA GLY A 227 -7.57 11.69 -8.33
C GLY A 227 -6.42 12.33 -7.56
N LEU A 228 -5.25 11.68 -7.45
CA LEU A 228 -4.07 12.26 -6.82
C LEU A 228 -3.57 13.51 -7.56
N ILE A 229 -3.55 13.46 -8.90
CA ILE A 229 -3.21 14.62 -9.74
C ILE A 229 -4.18 15.78 -9.45
N ALA A 230 -5.48 15.49 -9.37
CA ALA A 230 -6.48 16.51 -9.07
C ALA A 230 -6.25 17.14 -7.68
N LEU A 231 -5.92 16.36 -6.66
CA LEU A 231 -5.57 16.88 -5.33
C LEU A 231 -4.33 17.78 -5.37
N ASP A 232 -3.27 17.36 -6.05
CA ASP A 232 -2.03 18.14 -6.17
C ASP A 232 -2.27 19.46 -6.93
N CYS A 233 -3.10 19.46 -7.97
CA CYS A 233 -3.49 20.68 -8.67
C CYS A 233 -4.35 21.60 -7.79
N LEU A 234 -5.26 21.05 -6.97
CA LEU A 234 -6.08 21.85 -6.05
C LEU A 234 -5.23 22.51 -4.96
N GLU A 235 -4.21 21.83 -4.45
CA GLU A 235 -3.23 22.38 -3.52
C GLU A 235 -2.50 23.60 -4.13
N LEU A 236 -2.23 23.57 -5.44
CA LEU A 236 -1.65 24.69 -6.20
C LEU A 236 -2.67 25.80 -6.54
N GLY A 237 -3.91 25.70 -6.07
CA GLY A 237 -4.98 26.69 -6.32
C GLY A 237 -5.53 26.66 -7.76
N MET A 238 -5.30 25.58 -8.51
CA MET A 238 -5.76 25.46 -9.89
C MET A 238 -7.27 25.29 -9.98
N SER A 239 -7.88 25.86 -11.02
CA SER A 239 -9.31 25.68 -11.27
C SER A 239 -9.59 24.28 -11.83
N ARG A 240 -10.84 23.82 -11.74
CA ARG A 240 -11.28 22.57 -12.38
C ARG A 240 -10.95 22.53 -13.88
N ARG A 241 -11.02 23.67 -14.59
CA ARG A 241 -10.67 23.70 -16.01
C ARG A 241 -9.17 23.46 -16.24
N ASP A 242 -8.34 23.99 -15.35
CA ASP A 242 -6.89 23.78 -15.42
C ASP A 242 -6.54 22.32 -15.10
N ILE A 243 -7.22 21.70 -14.12
CA ILE A 243 -7.08 20.26 -13.82
C ILE A 243 -7.45 19.42 -15.04
N ALA A 244 -8.57 19.71 -15.71
CA ALA A 244 -8.95 19.03 -16.94
C ALA A 244 -7.88 19.20 -18.04
N THR A 245 -7.26 20.38 -18.12
CA THR A 245 -6.20 20.66 -19.10
C THR A 245 -4.96 19.81 -18.81
N VAL A 246 -4.61 19.61 -17.55
CA VAL A 246 -3.51 18.72 -17.13
C VAL A 246 -3.83 17.26 -17.47
N LEU A 247 -5.05 16.79 -17.19
CA LEU A 247 -5.42 15.38 -17.36
C LEU A 247 -5.70 14.98 -18.82
N TYR A 248 -6.34 15.87 -19.59
CA TYR A 248 -6.87 15.56 -20.91
C TYR A 248 -6.20 16.31 -22.06
N GLY A 249 -5.36 17.30 -21.75
CA GLY A 249 -4.73 18.18 -22.72
C GLY A 249 -5.60 19.37 -23.11
N LYS A 250 -4.95 20.47 -23.48
CA LYS A 250 -5.58 21.76 -23.78
C LYS A 250 -6.57 21.69 -24.93
N GLU A 251 -6.19 21.07 -26.05
CA GLU A 251 -7.01 20.98 -27.27
C GLU A 251 -8.38 20.36 -26.98
N ARG A 252 -8.39 19.25 -26.22
CA ARG A 252 -9.61 18.53 -25.87
C ARG A 252 -10.51 19.30 -24.92
N VAL A 253 -9.92 20.02 -23.96
CA VAL A 253 -10.68 20.88 -23.05
C VAL A 253 -11.29 22.05 -23.81
N GLU A 254 -10.57 22.67 -24.73
CA GLU A 254 -11.13 23.78 -25.53
C GLU A 254 -12.33 23.33 -26.38
N SER A 255 -12.33 22.10 -26.90
CA SER A 255 -13.45 21.57 -27.67
C SER A 255 -14.64 21.08 -26.84
N GLU A 256 -14.41 20.39 -25.72
CA GLU A 256 -15.47 19.70 -24.95
C GLU A 256 -15.98 20.50 -23.74
N TRP A 257 -15.21 21.46 -23.21
CA TRP A 257 -15.60 22.24 -22.04
C TRP A 257 -16.82 23.16 -22.23
N PRO A 258 -17.01 23.78 -23.42
CA PRO A 258 -18.19 24.62 -23.67
C PRO A 258 -19.48 23.83 -23.93
N ASP A 259 -19.42 22.51 -24.11
CA ASP A 259 -20.61 21.70 -24.42
C ASP A 259 -21.59 21.69 -23.22
N ASP A 260 -22.83 22.11 -23.48
CA ASP A 260 -23.92 22.21 -22.50
C ASP A 260 -24.31 20.84 -21.91
N ARG A 261 -23.85 19.73 -22.50
CA ARG A 261 -24.09 18.38 -21.98
C ARG A 261 -23.32 18.05 -20.69
N ALA A 262 -22.50 18.98 -20.17
CA ALA A 262 -21.82 18.95 -18.86
C ALA A 262 -20.98 17.70 -18.51
N SER A 263 -20.78 16.77 -19.44
CA SER A 263 -20.21 15.45 -19.16
C SER A 263 -18.79 15.49 -18.60
N MET A 264 -17.91 16.32 -19.18
CA MET A 264 -16.54 16.48 -18.70
C MET A 264 -16.50 17.20 -17.33
N ARG A 265 -17.32 18.24 -17.16
CA ARG A 265 -17.40 19.01 -15.91
C ARG A 265 -17.91 18.14 -14.76
N ASP A 266 -18.93 17.33 -15.02
CA ASP A 266 -19.51 16.42 -14.03
C ASP A 266 -18.57 15.25 -13.72
N ALA A 267 -17.91 14.69 -14.74
CA ALA A 267 -16.90 13.65 -14.54
C ALA A 267 -15.74 14.16 -13.67
N LEU A 268 -15.26 15.38 -13.93
CA LEU A 268 -14.20 15.99 -13.14
C LEU A 268 -14.67 16.35 -11.73
N LYS A 269 -15.88 16.88 -11.57
CA LYS A 269 -16.48 17.14 -10.26
C LYS A 269 -16.56 15.85 -9.43
N TYR A 270 -17.00 14.75 -10.05
CA TYR A 270 -17.02 13.44 -9.40
C TYR A 270 -15.62 12.93 -9.05
N LEU A 271 -14.65 13.07 -9.97
CA LEU A 271 -13.27 12.68 -9.73
C LEU A 271 -12.68 13.41 -8.51
N VAL A 272 -12.83 14.74 -8.46
CA VAL A 272 -12.36 15.57 -7.35
C VAL A 272 -13.04 15.16 -6.05
N SER A 273 -14.37 15.07 -6.04
CA SER A 273 -15.11 14.69 -4.84
C SER A 273 -14.72 13.30 -4.33
N LYS A 274 -14.47 12.35 -5.24
CA LYS A 274 -13.98 11.02 -4.89
C LYS A 274 -12.56 11.07 -4.31
N ALA A 275 -11.68 11.87 -4.90
CA ALA A 275 -10.30 11.99 -4.45
C ALA A 275 -10.22 12.62 -3.05
N GLU A 276 -11.00 13.68 -2.80
CA GLU A 276 -11.15 14.29 -1.47
C GLU A 276 -11.73 13.28 -0.47
N GLY A 277 -12.78 12.55 -0.84
CA GLY A 277 -13.35 11.50 0.01
C GLY A 277 -12.34 10.41 0.39
N LEU A 278 -11.50 9.97 -0.55
CA LEU A 278 -10.42 9.03 -0.27
C LEU A 278 -9.35 9.63 0.66
N ARG A 279 -8.90 10.87 0.40
CA ARG A 279 -7.92 11.61 1.22
C ARG A 279 -8.43 11.82 2.66
N ASP A 280 -9.72 12.10 2.81
CA ASP A 280 -10.34 12.53 4.07
C ASP A 280 -10.89 11.35 4.89
N GLY A 281 -10.28 10.18 4.72
CA GLY A 281 -10.53 8.98 5.53
C GLY A 281 -11.16 7.81 4.77
N GLY A 282 -11.66 8.03 3.55
CA GLY A 282 -12.21 6.97 2.70
C GLY A 282 -11.20 5.87 2.37
N TYR A 283 -9.89 6.18 2.38
CA TYR A 283 -8.83 5.19 2.17
C TYR A 283 -8.89 4.01 3.16
N LEU A 284 -9.33 4.22 4.41
CA LEU A 284 -9.41 3.15 5.42
C LEU A 284 -10.40 2.06 4.98
N VAL A 285 -11.50 2.45 4.35
CA VAL A 285 -12.56 1.52 3.96
C VAL A 285 -12.37 1.04 2.52
N GLU A 286 -12.22 1.97 1.57
CA GLU A 286 -12.21 1.67 0.14
C GLU A 286 -10.91 1.02 -0.36
N LEU A 287 -9.79 1.30 0.31
CA LEU A 287 -8.46 0.80 -0.08
C LEU A 287 -7.93 -0.25 0.89
N LEU A 288 -8.09 -0.06 2.20
CA LEU A 288 -7.55 -0.98 3.21
C LEU A 288 -8.55 -2.05 3.68
N GLY A 289 -9.86 -1.89 3.44
CA GLY A 289 -10.87 -2.84 3.91
C GLY A 289 -11.15 -2.78 5.42
N GLY A 290 -10.75 -1.70 6.08
CA GLY A 290 -11.10 -1.39 7.46
C GLY A 290 -12.61 -1.19 7.64
N ARG A 291 -13.09 -1.43 8.87
CA ARG A 291 -14.53 -1.36 9.20
C ARG A 291 -15.02 0.06 9.55
N LEU A 292 -14.12 0.97 9.89
CA LEU A 292 -14.43 2.33 10.39
C LEU A 292 -13.46 3.36 9.76
N GLY A 293 -13.96 4.56 9.48
CA GLY A 293 -13.16 5.72 9.07
C GLY A 293 -12.41 6.36 10.25
N PRO A 294 -11.52 7.35 10.02
CA PRO A 294 -10.61 7.85 11.06
C PRO A 294 -11.33 8.62 12.18
N TYR A 295 -12.59 9.00 11.95
CA TYR A 295 -13.43 9.77 12.87
C TYR A 295 -14.49 8.95 13.61
N GLN A 296 -14.46 7.62 13.54
CA GLN A 296 -15.42 6.78 14.27
C GLN A 296 -14.69 5.90 15.29
N THR A 297 -14.76 6.31 16.55
CA THR A 297 -14.47 5.44 17.70
C THR A 297 -15.46 4.28 17.70
N ALA A 298 -14.96 3.05 17.89
CA ALA A 298 -15.82 1.93 18.25
C ALA A 298 -16.55 2.28 19.56
N ALA A 299 -17.87 2.16 19.55
CA ALA A 299 -18.71 2.30 20.74
C ALA A 299 -18.37 1.26 21.81
#